data_AF-A0A1E5WGA2-F1
#
_entry.id   AF-A0A1E5WGA2-F1
#
_cell.length_a   1.000
_cell.length_b   1.000
_cell.length_c   1.000
_cell.angle_alpha   90.00
_cell.angle_beta   90.00
_cell.angle_gamma   90.00
#
_symmetry.space_group_name_H-M   'P 1'
#
loop_
_entity.id
_entity.type
_entity.pdbx_description
1 polymer ?
#
loop_
_entity_poly.entity_id
_entity_poly.type
_entity_poly.pdbx_seq_one_letter_code
_entity_poly.pdbx_strand_id
1 'polypeptide(L)'
;MKGSLSAMVKPDTEMIARQRCSCNLEEWRCSTRGVTLTWFGFDSVIEARIFVLTGQEAHDHPGPAIVLSYVASGLSAMLSVFCYTEFAIEISVAGGSFAYLRVELGDVAAFIAAANLILESIIGTAAVARSWTSYLASLINKPASALRIHLSLL
;
A
#
# COMPACT_ATOMS: atom_id res chain seq x y z
N MET A 1 44.10 17.47 22.56
CA MET A 1 43.99 17.32 21.08
C MET A 1 43.15 16.09 20.78
N LYS A 2 42.22 16.21 19.83
CA LYS A 2 41.24 15.23 19.32
C LYS A 2 39.99 15.03 20.19
N GLY A 3 38.84 15.40 19.64
CA GLY A 3 37.52 15.11 20.21
C GLY A 3 36.39 15.96 19.65
N SER A 4 36.67 17.17 19.16
CA SER A 4 35.67 18.08 18.61
C SER A 4 35.80 18.22 17.10
N LEU A 5 35.48 17.16 16.34
CA LEU A 5 35.35 17.24 14.87
C LEU A 5 34.56 16.05 14.30
N SER A 6 33.31 15.86 14.75
CA SER A 6 32.36 14.93 14.09
C SER A 6 30.94 15.48 13.94
N ALA A 7 30.74 16.78 14.19
CA ALA A 7 29.44 17.44 14.03
C ALA A 7 29.30 18.29 12.76
N MET A 8 30.31 18.32 11.87
CA MET A 8 30.35 19.25 10.72
C MET A 8 30.68 18.58 9.38
N VAL A 9 30.21 17.34 9.16
CA VAL A 9 30.19 16.71 7.83
C VAL A 9 28.94 15.84 7.72
N LYS A 10 27.78 16.47 7.45
CA LYS A 10 26.70 15.83 6.66
C LYS A 10 25.61 16.75 6.04
N PRO A 11 25.81 18.05 5.76
CA PRO A 11 24.78 18.80 5.03
C PRO A 11 24.77 18.55 3.51
N ASP A 12 25.92 18.27 2.86
CA ASP A 12 25.98 18.22 1.39
C ASP A 12 25.41 16.96 0.73
N THR A 13 25.61 15.77 1.30
CA THR A 13 25.13 14.51 0.71
C THR A 13 23.60 14.39 0.74
N GLU A 14 22.97 14.90 1.80
CA GLU A 14 21.50 14.98 1.93
C GLU A 14 20.91 15.97 0.91
N MET A 15 21.57 17.12 0.70
CA MET A 15 21.15 18.11 -0.29
C MET A 15 21.31 17.60 -1.73
N ILE A 16 22.38 16.88 -2.07
CA ILE A 16 22.58 16.29 -3.40
C ILE A 16 21.57 15.17 -3.67
N ALA A 17 21.24 14.33 -2.67
CA ALA A 17 20.19 13.32 -2.79
C ALA A 17 18.80 13.95 -3.00
N ARG A 18 18.49 15.04 -2.29
CA ARG A 18 17.26 15.81 -2.50
C ARG A 18 17.21 16.50 -3.85
N GLN A 19 18.33 17.08 -4.32
CA GLN A 19 18.43 17.72 -5.63
C GLN A 19 18.23 16.72 -6.78
N ARG A 20 18.78 15.49 -6.66
CA ARG A 20 18.63 14.44 -7.68
C ARG A 20 17.21 13.87 -7.74
N CYS A 21 16.53 13.80 -6.60
CA CYS A 21 15.12 13.44 -6.54
C CYS A 21 14.25 14.54 -7.17
N SER A 22 14.54 15.82 -6.87
CA SER A 22 13.81 16.97 -7.43
C SER A 22 13.93 17.07 -8.96
N CYS A 23 15.13 16.94 -9.53
CA CYS A 23 15.33 16.97 -10.99
C CYS A 23 14.70 15.77 -11.73
N ASN A 24 14.68 14.55 -11.15
CA ASN A 24 13.93 13.43 -11.74
C ASN A 24 12.42 13.61 -11.59
N LEU A 25 11.94 14.11 -10.46
CA LEU A 25 10.52 14.33 -10.20
C LEU A 25 9.90 15.39 -11.12
N GLU A 26 10.65 16.39 -11.59
CA GLU A 26 10.16 17.36 -12.58
C GLU A 26 9.93 16.70 -13.95
N GLU A 27 10.78 15.75 -14.34
CA GLU A 27 10.66 14.97 -15.58
C GLU A 27 9.44 14.02 -15.53
N TRP A 28 9.20 13.37 -14.39
CA TRP A 28 8.00 12.56 -14.16
C TRP A 28 6.71 13.42 -14.01
N ARG A 29 6.77 14.58 -13.33
CA ARG A 29 5.61 15.48 -13.13
C ARG A 29 5.02 16.01 -14.44
N CYS A 30 5.85 16.27 -15.44
CA CYS A 30 5.40 16.83 -16.71
C CYS A 30 4.82 15.75 -17.65
N SER A 31 5.31 14.52 -17.53
CA SER A 31 4.83 13.36 -18.30
C SER A 31 3.53 12.78 -17.72
N THR A 32 3.39 12.78 -16.39
CA THR A 32 2.21 12.29 -15.70
C THR A 32 1.14 13.38 -15.62
N ARG A 33 0.54 13.74 -16.75
CA ARG A 33 -0.76 14.47 -16.78
C ARG A 33 -1.66 13.86 -15.70
N GLY A 34 -2.32 14.66 -14.86
CA GLY A 34 -3.03 14.16 -13.66
C GLY A 34 -3.87 12.89 -13.84
N VAL A 35 -4.42 12.66 -15.04
CA VAL A 35 -5.05 11.41 -15.47
C VAL A 35 -4.21 10.14 -15.29
N THR A 36 -2.92 10.11 -15.59
CA THR A 36 -2.09 8.90 -15.44
C THR A 36 -1.75 8.62 -13.97
N LEU A 37 -1.68 9.65 -13.12
CA LEU A 37 -1.56 9.48 -11.67
C LEU A 37 -2.85 8.93 -11.07
N THR A 38 -4.01 9.47 -11.47
CA THR A 38 -5.31 8.95 -11.05
C THR A 38 -5.51 7.50 -11.49
N TRP A 39 -5.08 7.16 -12.71
CA TRP A 39 -5.17 5.79 -13.21
C TRP A 39 -4.28 4.82 -12.44
N PHE A 40 -3.05 5.22 -12.09
CA PHE A 40 -2.18 4.42 -11.23
C PHE A 40 -2.79 4.22 -9.82
N GLY A 41 -3.44 5.26 -9.27
CA GLY A 41 -4.17 5.14 -8.01
C GLY A 41 -5.37 4.18 -8.10
N PHE A 42 -6.11 4.20 -9.21
CA PHE A 42 -7.24 3.31 -9.45
C PHE A 42 -6.80 1.85 -9.62
N ASP A 43 -5.73 1.61 -10.36
CA ASP A 43 -5.09 0.29 -10.53
C ASP A 43 -4.70 -0.31 -9.17
N SER A 44 -4.10 0.50 -8.29
CA SER A 44 -3.73 0.07 -6.93
C SER A 44 -4.93 -0.32 -6.05
N VAL A 45 -6.15 0.15 -6.35
CA VAL A 45 -7.38 -0.22 -5.63
C VAL A 45 -8.03 -1.45 -6.25
N ILE A 46 -8.00 -1.56 -7.59
CA ILE A 46 -8.57 -2.67 -8.34
C ILE A 46 -7.54 -3.79 -8.46
N GLU A 47 -7.35 -4.49 -7.36
CA GLU A 47 -6.57 -5.71 -7.34
C GLU A 47 -7.45 -6.97 -7.44
N ALA A 48 -6.82 -8.14 -7.58
CA ALA A 48 -7.49 -9.44 -7.67
C ALA A 48 -8.50 -9.71 -6.53
N ARG A 49 -8.41 -8.94 -5.43
CA ARG A 49 -9.31 -9.00 -4.28
C ARG A 49 -10.76 -8.74 -4.66
N ILE A 50 -11.09 -7.78 -5.53
CA ILE A 50 -12.50 -7.45 -5.83
C ILE A 50 -13.25 -8.62 -6.48
N PHE A 51 -12.57 -9.34 -7.37
CA PHE A 51 -13.15 -10.48 -8.08
C PHE A 51 -13.32 -11.69 -7.17
N VAL A 52 -12.38 -11.91 -6.24
CA VAL A 52 -12.45 -13.03 -5.28
C VAL A 52 -13.47 -12.76 -4.18
N LEU A 53 -13.49 -11.56 -3.60
CA LEU A 53 -14.42 -11.22 -2.52
C LEU A 53 -15.87 -11.30 -3.02
N THR A 54 -16.16 -10.73 -4.19
CA THR A 54 -17.51 -10.77 -4.76
C THR A 54 -17.98 -12.20 -5.01
N GLY A 55 -17.08 -13.10 -5.44
CA GLY A 55 -17.40 -14.51 -5.67
C GLY A 55 -17.70 -15.28 -4.38
N GLN A 56 -16.96 -14.98 -3.29
CA GLN A 56 -17.18 -15.63 -1.99
C GLN A 56 -18.46 -15.13 -1.32
N GLU A 57 -18.69 -13.82 -1.32
CA GLU A 57 -19.90 -13.22 -0.76
C GLU A 57 -21.16 -13.64 -1.54
N ALA A 58 -21.07 -13.78 -2.87
CA ALA A 58 -22.17 -14.29 -3.69
C ALA A 58 -22.53 -15.76 -3.39
N HIS A 59 -21.55 -16.57 -2.97
CA HIS A 59 -21.77 -17.96 -2.59
C HIS A 59 -22.40 -18.07 -1.19
N ASP A 60 -21.83 -17.37 -0.21
CA ASP A 60 -22.20 -17.56 1.18
C ASP A 60 -23.46 -16.77 1.55
N HIS A 61 -23.66 -15.56 1.01
CA HIS A 61 -24.73 -14.64 1.41
C HIS A 61 -25.45 -13.98 0.22
N PRO A 62 -26.28 -14.67 -0.57
CA PRO A 62 -26.93 -14.11 -1.78
C PRO A 62 -28.00 -13.01 -1.54
N GLY A 63 -27.98 -12.30 -0.40
CA GLY A 63 -28.96 -11.29 -0.01
C GLY A 63 -28.55 -9.84 -0.30
N PRO A 64 -29.52 -8.90 -0.34
CA PRO A 64 -29.27 -7.46 -0.54
C PRO A 64 -28.46 -6.81 0.59
N ALA A 65 -28.25 -7.51 1.71
CA ALA A 65 -27.44 -7.05 2.84
C ALA A 65 -25.98 -6.78 2.45
N ILE A 66 -25.43 -7.50 1.46
CA ILE A 66 -24.05 -7.27 0.97
C ILE A 66 -23.88 -5.83 0.47
N VAL A 67 -24.87 -5.31 -0.28
CA VAL A 67 -24.80 -3.96 -0.84
C VAL A 67 -24.77 -2.92 0.28
N LEU A 68 -25.55 -3.13 1.35
CA LEU A 68 -25.56 -2.24 2.51
C LEU A 68 -24.18 -2.22 3.22
N SER A 69 -23.54 -3.39 3.34
CA SER A 69 -22.19 -3.51 3.92
C SER A 69 -21.12 -2.81 3.07
N TYR A 70 -21.20 -2.91 1.73
CA TYR A 70 -20.29 -2.19 0.84
C TYR A 70 -20.48 -0.67 0.90
N VAL A 71 -21.71 -0.19 1.04
CA VAL A 71 -21.98 1.25 1.21
C VAL A 71 -21.40 1.75 2.52
N ALA A 72 -21.59 1.02 3.62
CA ALA A 72 -21.05 1.39 4.93
C ALA A 72 -19.50 1.40 4.95
N SER A 73 -18.85 0.40 4.34
CA SER A 73 -17.38 0.36 4.24
C SER A 73 -16.83 1.47 3.34
N GLY A 74 -17.52 1.77 2.22
CA GLY A 74 -17.19 2.88 1.34
C GLY A 74 -17.24 4.24 2.05
N LEU A 75 -18.29 4.50 2.84
CA LEU A 75 -18.41 5.73 3.62
C LEU A 75 -17.26 5.87 4.64
N SER A 76 -16.92 4.79 5.35
CA SER A 76 -15.78 4.78 6.27
C SER A 76 -14.45 5.06 5.56
N ALA A 77 -14.26 4.52 4.36
CA ALA A 77 -13.06 4.78 3.56
C ALA A 77 -13.00 6.24 3.08
N MET A 78 -14.12 6.85 2.67
CA MET A 78 -14.15 8.26 2.25
C MET A 78 -13.77 9.21 3.38
N LEU A 79 -14.26 8.97 4.60
CA LEU A 79 -13.88 9.72 5.79
C LEU A 79 -12.36 9.61 6.06
N SER A 80 -11.81 8.41 5.96
CA SER A 80 -10.36 8.18 6.12
C SER A 80 -9.54 8.92 5.06
N VAL A 81 -9.94 8.86 3.79
CA VAL A 81 -9.27 9.57 2.69
C VAL A 81 -9.32 11.08 2.89
N PHE A 82 -10.44 11.62 3.39
CA PHE A 82 -10.56 13.04 3.68
C PHE A 82 -9.54 13.49 4.75
N CYS A 83 -9.41 12.74 5.84
CA CYS A 83 -8.39 12.99 6.86
C CYS A 83 -6.96 12.85 6.30
N TYR A 84 -6.68 11.83 5.50
CA TYR A 84 -5.36 11.68 4.88
C TYR A 84 -5.02 12.80 3.88
N THR A 85 -6.03 13.37 3.22
CA THR A 85 -5.85 14.47 2.27
C THR A 85 -5.40 15.75 2.99
N GLU A 86 -5.97 16.04 4.17
CA GLU A 86 -5.55 17.17 5.00
C GLU A 86 -4.07 17.06 5.39
N PHE A 87 -3.65 15.88 5.88
CA PHE A 87 -2.25 15.61 6.21
C PHE A 87 -1.31 15.64 4.98
N ALA A 88 -1.79 15.20 3.82
CA ALA A 88 -1.00 15.20 2.59
C ALA A 88 -0.70 16.62 2.07
N ILE A 89 -1.59 17.58 2.34
CA ILE A 89 -1.40 18.99 1.96
C ILE A 89 -0.38 19.66 2.90
N GLU A 90 -0.42 19.32 4.19
CA GLU A 90 0.41 19.96 5.22
C GLU A 90 1.90 19.52 5.14
N ILE A 91 2.16 18.27 4.75
CA ILE A 91 3.50 17.66 4.83
C ILE A 91 3.88 17.02 3.49
N SER A 92 4.39 17.83 2.56
CA SER A 92 4.82 17.40 1.22
C SER A 92 6.29 16.94 1.18
N VAL A 93 6.67 16.02 2.09
CA VAL A 93 8.01 15.39 2.09
C VAL A 93 7.97 13.94 1.62
N ALA A 94 9.01 13.53 0.89
CA ALA A 94 9.16 12.21 0.26
C ALA A 94 9.27 11.00 1.24
N GLY A 95 8.90 11.16 2.51
CA GLY A 95 8.94 10.12 3.55
C GLY A 95 7.59 9.48 3.89
N GLY A 96 6.49 9.97 3.31
CA GLY A 96 5.13 9.46 3.56
C GLY A 96 4.64 9.67 5.00
N SER A 97 3.48 9.10 5.32
CA SER A 97 2.84 9.18 6.65
C SER A 97 3.70 8.64 7.81
N PHE A 98 4.72 7.81 7.52
CA PHE A 98 5.65 7.27 8.51
C PHE A 98 6.60 8.32 9.07
N ALA A 99 7.05 9.27 8.26
CA ALA A 99 7.91 10.36 8.72
C ALA A 99 7.17 11.27 9.72
N TYR A 100 5.85 11.41 9.55
CA TYR A 100 4.99 12.18 10.43
C TYR A 100 4.72 11.47 11.77
N LEU A 101 4.36 10.18 11.72
CA LEU A 101 4.16 9.35 12.92
C LEU A 101 5.39 9.31 13.83
N ARG A 102 6.60 9.37 13.25
CA ARG A 102 7.85 9.40 13.99
C ARG A 102 8.08 10.70 14.75
N VAL A 103 7.56 11.82 14.26
CA VAL A 103 7.70 13.15 14.87
C VAL A 103 6.71 13.34 16.02
N GLU A 104 5.48 12.83 15.89
CA GLU A 104 4.42 13.07 16.88
C GLU A 104 4.29 12.01 17.98
N LEU A 105 4.39 10.72 17.65
CA LEU A 105 4.11 9.64 18.62
C LEU A 105 5.38 9.00 19.23
N GLY A 106 6.55 9.43 18.79
CA GLY A 106 7.84 8.91 19.26
C GLY A 106 8.29 7.60 18.58
N ASP A 107 9.54 7.19 18.88
CA ASP A 107 10.26 6.17 18.11
C ASP A 107 9.66 4.75 18.26
N VAL A 108 9.03 4.45 19.39
CA VAL A 108 8.41 3.13 19.65
C VAL A 108 7.12 2.95 18.86
N ALA A 109 6.27 3.97 18.80
CA ALA A 109 5.03 3.93 18.03
C ALA A 109 5.31 3.85 16.52
N ALA A 110 6.32 4.59 16.06
CA ALA A 110 6.78 4.52 14.68
C ALA A 110 7.32 3.13 14.31
N PHE A 111 8.04 2.46 15.23
CA PHE A 111 8.52 1.10 15.02
C PHE A 111 7.38 0.09 14.87
N ILE A 112 6.36 0.15 15.72
CA ILE A 112 5.18 -0.73 15.65
C ILE A 112 4.40 -0.47 14.36
N ALA A 113 4.20 0.79 13.98
CA ALA A 113 3.51 1.15 12.74
C ALA A 113 4.26 0.66 11.49
N ALA A 114 5.59 0.80 11.46
CA ALA A 114 6.42 0.29 10.37
C ALA A 114 6.37 -1.24 10.30
N ALA A 115 6.44 -1.93 11.43
CA ALA A 115 6.34 -3.39 11.49
C ALA A 115 4.96 -3.87 10.97
N ASN A 116 3.88 -3.21 11.36
CA ASN A 116 2.53 -3.52 10.87
C ASN A 116 2.40 -3.31 9.35
N LEU A 117 2.96 -2.22 8.81
CA LEU A 117 2.90 -1.94 7.38
C LEU A 117 3.63 -3.00 6.54
N ILE A 118 4.81 -3.43 6.99
CA ILE A 118 5.59 -4.48 6.32
C ILE A 118 4.78 -5.78 6.33
N LEU A 119 4.19 -6.13 7.47
CA LEU A 119 3.41 -7.35 7.62
C LEU A 119 2.16 -7.35 6.72
N GLU A 120 1.44 -6.22 6.66
CA GLU A 120 0.29 -6.06 5.77
C GLU A 120 0.69 -6.16 4.29
N SER A 121 1.83 -5.57 3.89
CA SER A 121 2.34 -5.67 2.52
C SER A 121 2.68 -7.12 2.13
N ILE A 122 3.23 -7.91 3.07
CA ILE A 122 3.52 -9.33 2.86
C ILE A 122 2.22 -10.13 2.71
N ILE A 123 1.23 -9.90 3.59
CA ILE A 123 -0.07 -10.59 3.50
C ILE A 123 -0.81 -10.21 2.21
N GLY A 124 -0.77 -8.93 1.83
CA GLY A 124 -1.36 -8.42 0.60
C GLY A 124 -0.78 -9.10 -0.64
N THR A 125 0.54 -9.10 -0.79
CA THR A 125 1.21 -9.77 -1.92
C THR A 125 0.95 -11.28 -1.95
N ALA A 126 0.93 -11.95 -0.79
CA ALA A 126 0.59 -13.36 -0.70
C ALA A 126 -0.87 -13.64 -1.12
N ALA A 127 -1.82 -12.78 -0.74
CA ALA A 127 -3.22 -12.90 -1.12
C ALA A 127 -3.43 -12.70 -2.63
N VAL A 128 -2.72 -11.73 -3.23
CA VAL A 128 -2.73 -11.50 -4.68
C VAL A 128 -2.15 -12.70 -5.42
N ALA A 129 -0.99 -13.22 -5.00
CA ALA A 129 -0.38 -14.40 -5.59
C ALA A 129 -1.31 -15.62 -5.54
N ARG A 130 -2.00 -15.84 -4.42
CA ARG A 130 -2.99 -16.92 -4.27
C ARG A 130 -4.18 -16.74 -5.22
N SER A 131 -4.66 -15.51 -5.36
CA SER A 131 -5.80 -15.20 -6.25
C SER A 131 -5.45 -15.49 -7.71
N TRP A 132 -4.32 -14.97 -8.19
CA TRP A 132 -3.82 -15.24 -9.55
C TRP A 132 -3.61 -16.71 -9.82
N THR A 133 -3.05 -17.44 -8.86
CA THR A 133 -2.85 -18.88 -8.96
C THR A 133 -4.17 -19.63 -9.14
N SER A 134 -5.22 -19.23 -8.42
CA SER A 134 -6.55 -19.84 -8.52
C SER A 134 -7.20 -19.57 -9.89
N TYR A 135 -7.06 -18.35 -10.40
CA TYR A 135 -7.56 -18.00 -11.74
C TYR A 135 -6.79 -18.73 -12.84
N LEU A 136 -5.47 -18.80 -12.75
CA LEU A 136 -4.62 -19.49 -13.71
C LEU A 136 -4.89 -21.01 -13.72
N ALA A 137 -5.09 -21.62 -12.55
CA ALA A 137 -5.44 -23.04 -12.45
C ALA A 137 -6.76 -23.33 -13.19
N SER A 138 -7.76 -22.46 -13.03
CA SER A 138 -9.06 -22.56 -13.72
C SER A 138 -8.92 -22.40 -15.23
N LEU A 139 -8.07 -21.49 -15.70
CA LEU A 139 -7.77 -21.28 -17.13
C LEU A 139 -7.10 -22.49 -17.79
N ILE A 140 -6.22 -23.19 -17.07
CA ILE A 140 -5.51 -24.38 -17.57
C ILE A 140 -6.38 -25.64 -17.47
N ASN A 141 -7.63 -25.52 -17.00
CA ASN A 141 -8.56 -26.65 -16.79
C ASN A 141 -7.92 -27.78 -15.95
N LYS A 142 -7.03 -27.38 -15.02
CA LYS A 142 -6.46 -28.25 -14.01
C LYS A 142 -7.18 -27.97 -12.70
N PRO A 143 -7.49 -29.00 -11.90
CA PRO A 143 -8.14 -28.77 -10.62
C PRO A 143 -7.21 -27.92 -9.73
N ALA A 144 -7.75 -26.88 -9.09
CA ALA A 144 -7.01 -25.97 -8.22
C ALA A 144 -6.29 -26.68 -7.05
N SER A 145 -6.66 -27.94 -6.78
CA SER A 145 -6.03 -28.86 -5.83
C SER A 145 -4.70 -29.47 -6.29
N ALA A 146 -4.31 -29.34 -7.58
CA ALA A 146 -3.01 -29.84 -8.06
C ALA A 146 -1.83 -28.92 -7.72
N LEU A 147 -2.09 -27.65 -7.40
CA LEU A 147 -1.06 -26.65 -7.11
C LEU A 147 -1.08 -26.15 -5.65
N ARG A 148 -2.12 -26.50 -4.89
CA ARG A 148 -2.07 -26.40 -3.42
C ARG A 148 -1.29 -27.60 -2.90
N ILE A 149 -0.06 -27.36 -2.47
CA ILE A 149 0.67 -28.31 -1.63
C ILE A 149 -0.18 -28.49 -0.37
N HIS A 150 -0.94 -29.58 -0.28
CA HIS A 150 -1.46 -30.07 0.99
C HIS A 150 -0.22 -30.42 1.80
N LEU A 151 0.22 -29.50 2.66
CA LEU A 151 1.03 -29.86 3.80
C LEU A 151 0.11 -30.67 4.70
N SER A 152 0.09 -31.98 4.44
CA SER A 152 -0.34 -33.01 5.36
C SER A 152 0.59 -32.93 6.57
N LEU A 153 0.35 -31.96 7.45
CA LEU A 153 0.86 -32.01 8.81
C LEU A 153 -0.20 -32.75 9.64
N LEU A 154 -0.16 -34.07 9.52
CA LEU A 154 -0.55 -35.02 10.56
C LEU A 154 0.41 -36.21 10.47
#